data_AF-A0A929BIX3-F1
#
_entry.id   AF-A0A929BIX3-F1
#
_cell.length_a   1.000
_cell.length_b   1.000
_cell.length_c   1.000
_cell.angle_alpha   90.00
_cell.angle_beta   90.00
_cell.angle_gamma   90.00
#
_symmetry.space_group_name_H-M   'P 1'
#
loop_
_entity.id
_entity.type
_entity.pdbx_description
1 polymer ?
#
loop_
_entity_poly.entity_id
_entity_poly.type
_entity_poly.pdbx_seq_one_letter_code
_entity_poly.pdbx_strand_id
1 'polypeptide(L)'
;MVYKGTFNENTSFQSITFKDVADFNGCTFKKLASFTGAVFEDVANMCSFYGDVSFHKAKFKADTYFWNHFAGQADFSNSEFIKVADFSNCCFEKDVKFHDSFFESDAFFNESEFKGKVNGWKITLKQNITFKWTDFREKVNFSQLDAVNGFVEFHGSNFEQNAYFYDSKIKSLDLRKSVIDKGLFFLGSEIIERERETCRIIKNEFQKQNNRIEGLNYHSLEMIEYEKENCLELENHSDLLS
;
A
#
# COMPACT_ATOMS: atom_id res chain seq x y z
N MET A 1 12.34 -16.57 -19.44
CA MET A 1 12.18 -17.98 -19.04
C MET A 1 10.81 -18.22 -18.44
N VAL A 2 10.11 -19.25 -18.90
CA VAL A 2 8.81 -19.66 -18.33
C VAL A 2 9.03 -20.86 -17.44
N TYR A 3 8.66 -20.75 -16.18
CA TYR A 3 8.69 -21.81 -15.18
C TYR A 3 7.30 -22.43 -15.05
N LYS A 4 7.25 -23.77 -15.03
CA LYS A 4 6.02 -24.53 -14.79
C LYS A 4 6.33 -25.70 -13.90
N GLY A 5 5.46 -25.97 -12.92
CA GLY A 5 5.58 -27.15 -12.08
C GLY A 5 5.19 -26.92 -10.63
N THR A 6 4.95 -28.04 -9.94
CA THR A 6 4.62 -28.05 -8.52
C THR A 6 5.84 -28.41 -7.70
N PHE A 7 6.23 -27.51 -6.80
CA PHE A 7 7.29 -27.70 -5.83
C PHE A 7 6.69 -28.15 -4.50
N ASN A 8 6.86 -29.43 -4.17
CA ASN A 8 6.28 -30.03 -2.95
C ASN A 8 7.15 -29.82 -1.70
N GLU A 9 8.41 -29.43 -1.88
CA GLU A 9 9.39 -29.22 -0.81
C GLU A 9 9.85 -27.76 -0.77
N ASN A 10 10.59 -27.39 0.28
CA ASN A 10 11.19 -26.07 0.38
C ASN A 10 12.06 -25.79 -0.85
N THR A 11 11.86 -24.64 -1.48
CA THR A 11 12.57 -24.24 -2.71
C THR A 11 13.30 -22.92 -2.49
N SER A 12 14.54 -22.83 -2.97
CA SER A 12 15.37 -21.64 -2.81
C SER A 12 15.87 -21.12 -4.15
N PHE A 13 15.63 -19.83 -4.37
CA PHE A 13 16.17 -18.96 -5.41
C PHE A 13 16.95 -17.80 -4.79
N GLN A 14 17.49 -18.02 -3.59
CA GLN A 14 18.19 -16.98 -2.84
C GLN A 14 19.37 -16.42 -3.64
N SER A 15 19.43 -15.09 -3.74
CA SER A 15 20.49 -14.35 -4.43
C SER A 15 20.68 -14.71 -5.91
N ILE A 16 19.66 -15.29 -6.56
CA ILE A 16 19.68 -15.55 -8.00
C ILE A 16 19.38 -14.26 -8.76
N THR A 17 20.07 -14.05 -9.88
CA THR A 17 19.71 -13.04 -10.88
C THR A 17 18.97 -13.68 -12.05
N PHE A 18 17.71 -13.29 -12.25
CA PHE A 18 16.91 -13.60 -13.43
C PHE A 18 17.12 -12.47 -14.45
N LYS A 19 17.90 -12.74 -15.50
CA LYS A 19 18.29 -11.73 -16.50
C LYS A 19 17.21 -11.43 -17.53
N ASP A 20 16.45 -12.44 -17.92
CA ASP A 20 15.31 -12.34 -18.83
C ASP A 20 14.01 -12.47 -18.02
N VAL A 21 12.86 -12.20 -18.67
CA VAL A 21 11.51 -12.39 -18.11
C VAL A 21 11.43 -13.62 -17.21
N ALA A 22 10.99 -13.47 -15.96
CA ALA A 22 10.82 -14.56 -15.01
C ALA A 22 9.32 -14.85 -14.81
N ASP A 23 8.79 -15.77 -15.62
CA ASP A 23 7.36 -16.11 -15.58
C ASP A 23 7.13 -17.37 -14.75
N PHE A 24 6.59 -17.20 -13.54
CA PHE A 24 6.22 -18.26 -12.61
C PHE A 24 4.74 -18.61 -12.65
N ASN A 25 3.87 -17.99 -13.47
CA ASN A 25 2.41 -18.19 -13.41
C ASN A 25 1.95 -19.67 -13.46
N GLY A 26 2.75 -20.56 -14.08
CA GLY A 26 2.48 -22.00 -14.11
C GLY A 26 3.07 -22.80 -12.94
N CYS A 27 3.58 -22.14 -11.91
CA CYS A 27 4.20 -22.75 -10.74
C CYS A 27 3.26 -22.82 -9.54
N THR A 28 3.57 -23.73 -8.63
CA THR A 28 2.90 -23.85 -7.33
C THR A 28 3.92 -24.25 -6.28
N PHE A 29 4.07 -23.44 -5.23
CA PHE A 29 4.96 -23.74 -4.11
C PHE A 29 4.13 -24.14 -2.89
N LYS A 30 4.23 -25.42 -2.48
CA LYS A 30 3.44 -25.97 -1.35
C LYS A 30 4.06 -25.74 0.02
N LYS A 31 5.37 -25.53 0.07
CA LYS A 31 6.13 -25.19 1.28
C LYS A 31 6.91 -23.90 1.04
N LEU A 32 7.88 -23.60 1.89
CA LEU A 32 8.66 -22.36 1.85
C LEU A 32 9.29 -22.14 0.46
N ALA A 33 9.07 -20.97 -0.12
CA ALA A 33 9.77 -20.49 -1.31
C ALA A 33 10.61 -19.24 -0.97
N SER A 34 11.93 -19.33 -1.10
CA SER A 34 12.84 -18.22 -0.79
C SER A 34 13.38 -17.58 -2.06
N PHE A 35 13.05 -16.32 -2.29
CA PHE A 35 13.63 -15.40 -3.27
C PHE A 35 14.46 -14.30 -2.59
N THR A 36 14.92 -14.56 -1.37
CA THR A 36 15.67 -13.58 -0.57
C THR A 36 16.88 -13.07 -1.35
N GLY A 37 17.00 -11.75 -1.52
CA GLY A 37 18.09 -11.12 -2.26
C GLY A 37 18.12 -11.43 -3.76
N ALA A 38 17.07 -12.05 -4.33
CA ALA A 38 17.00 -12.30 -5.76
C ALA A 38 16.88 -10.97 -6.55
N VAL A 39 17.37 -10.97 -7.78
CA VAL A 39 17.31 -9.81 -8.68
C VAL A 39 16.58 -10.22 -9.95
N PHE A 40 15.50 -9.53 -10.27
CA PHE A 40 14.75 -9.67 -11.51
C PHE A 40 15.09 -8.48 -12.41
N GLU A 41 15.87 -8.71 -13.46
CA GLU A 41 16.32 -7.64 -14.36
C GLU A 41 15.30 -7.26 -15.42
N ASP A 42 14.34 -8.15 -15.66
CA ASP A 42 13.23 -8.02 -16.62
C ASP A 42 11.93 -8.46 -15.94
N VAL A 43 10.80 -8.39 -16.66
CA VAL A 43 9.45 -8.59 -16.13
C VAL A 43 9.33 -9.86 -15.30
N ALA A 44 8.73 -9.76 -14.12
CA ALA A 44 8.50 -10.89 -13.23
C ALA A 44 6.99 -11.12 -13.05
N ASN A 45 6.51 -12.30 -13.47
CA ASN A 45 5.13 -12.72 -13.22
C ASN A 45 5.16 -13.79 -12.14
N MET A 46 4.61 -13.47 -10.98
CA MET A 46 4.65 -14.36 -9.83
C MET A 46 3.41 -15.25 -9.77
N CYS A 47 3.51 -16.40 -9.10
CA CYS A 47 2.38 -17.30 -8.89
C CYS A 47 1.84 -17.24 -7.46
N SER A 48 0.79 -18.04 -7.21
CA SER A 48 0.30 -18.27 -5.86
C SER A 48 1.26 -19.11 -5.02
N PHE A 49 1.34 -18.79 -3.73
CA PHE A 49 2.21 -19.43 -2.75
C PHE A 49 1.36 -20.05 -1.65
N TYR A 50 1.42 -21.38 -1.51
CA TYR A 50 0.65 -22.10 -0.49
C TYR A 50 1.43 -22.32 0.81
N GLY A 51 2.77 -22.26 0.74
CA GLY A 51 3.64 -22.12 1.90
C GLY A 51 4.09 -20.67 2.09
N ASP A 52 4.92 -20.44 3.10
CA ASP A 52 5.54 -19.13 3.30
C ASP A 52 6.41 -18.72 2.10
N VAL A 53 6.51 -17.42 1.83
CA VAL A 53 7.35 -16.88 0.77
C VAL A 53 8.18 -15.69 1.27
N SER A 54 9.45 -15.65 0.87
CA SER A 54 10.34 -14.53 1.19
C SER A 54 10.89 -13.90 -0.08
N PHE A 55 10.56 -12.64 -0.29
CA PHE A 55 11.21 -11.69 -1.21
C PHE A 55 12.06 -10.67 -0.42
N HIS A 56 12.47 -11.01 0.80
CA HIS A 56 13.29 -10.13 1.63
C HIS A 56 14.53 -9.67 0.85
N LYS A 57 14.76 -8.35 0.74
CA LYS A 57 15.86 -7.76 -0.05
C LYS A 57 15.87 -8.10 -1.55
N ALA A 58 14.77 -8.61 -2.11
CA ALA A 58 14.67 -8.82 -3.55
C ALA A 58 14.61 -7.48 -4.29
N LYS A 59 15.12 -7.46 -5.53
CA LYS A 59 15.12 -6.29 -6.40
C LYS A 59 14.40 -6.60 -7.70
N PHE A 60 13.36 -5.83 -8.00
CA PHE A 60 12.57 -5.94 -9.23
C PHE A 60 12.84 -4.71 -10.10
N LYS A 61 13.64 -4.89 -11.16
CA LYS A 61 14.08 -3.77 -12.02
C LYS A 61 13.10 -3.43 -13.14
N ALA A 62 12.12 -4.30 -13.39
CA ALA A 62 11.07 -4.16 -14.40
C ALA A 62 9.69 -4.40 -13.78
N ASP A 63 8.63 -4.28 -14.58
CA ASP A 63 7.26 -4.46 -14.10
C ASP A 63 7.08 -5.83 -13.46
N THR A 64 6.41 -5.88 -12.33
CA THR A 64 6.21 -7.10 -11.56
C THR A 64 4.75 -7.27 -11.19
N TYR A 65 4.22 -8.46 -11.45
CA TYR A 65 2.80 -8.78 -11.30
C TYR A 65 2.63 -9.92 -10.30
N PHE A 66 1.82 -9.66 -9.26
CA PHE A 66 1.59 -10.56 -8.13
C PHE A 66 0.16 -11.05 -7.99
N TRP A 67 -0.76 -10.90 -8.97
CA TRP A 67 -2.18 -11.30 -8.93
C TRP A 67 -2.47 -12.74 -8.39
N ASN A 68 -2.34 -12.93 -7.08
CA ASN A 68 -2.09 -14.25 -6.49
C ASN A 68 -2.66 -14.41 -5.09
N HIS A 69 -2.78 -15.68 -4.69
CA HIS A 69 -3.07 -16.09 -3.33
C HIS A 69 -1.77 -16.38 -2.55
N PHE A 70 -1.64 -15.75 -1.38
CA PHE A 70 -0.57 -16.01 -0.41
C PHE A 70 -1.19 -16.68 0.82
N ALA A 71 -1.15 -18.01 0.88
CA ALA A 71 -1.75 -18.78 1.97
C ALA A 71 -0.88 -18.81 3.24
N GLY A 72 0.44 -18.70 3.07
CA GLY A 72 1.43 -18.57 4.14
C GLY A 72 1.79 -17.11 4.44
N GLN A 73 2.80 -16.91 5.29
CA GLN A 73 3.39 -15.59 5.50
C GLN A 73 4.13 -15.12 4.26
N ALA A 74 4.06 -13.82 3.96
CA ALA A 74 4.76 -13.22 2.85
C ALA A 74 5.69 -12.09 3.33
N ASP A 75 6.97 -12.16 2.97
CA ASP A 75 7.98 -11.19 3.38
C ASP A 75 8.56 -10.43 2.19
N PHE A 76 8.12 -9.19 2.00
CA PHE A 76 8.66 -8.22 1.03
C PHE A 76 9.48 -7.13 1.74
N SER A 77 9.92 -7.36 2.98
CA SER A 77 10.67 -6.33 3.70
C SER A 77 12.00 -6.03 3.00
N ASN A 78 12.42 -4.76 3.02
CA ASN A 78 13.66 -4.30 2.40
C ASN A 78 13.76 -4.56 0.88
N SER A 79 12.67 -4.86 0.18
CA SER A 79 12.69 -5.05 -1.27
C SER A 79 12.66 -3.71 -2.03
N GLU A 80 13.15 -3.74 -3.27
CA GLU A 80 13.15 -2.58 -4.16
C GLU A 80 12.36 -2.88 -5.43
N PHE A 81 11.39 -2.04 -5.78
CA PHE A 81 10.60 -2.09 -7.01
C PHE A 81 10.87 -0.83 -7.84
N ILE A 82 11.58 -1.00 -8.95
CA ILE A 82 12.05 0.13 -9.80
C ILE A 82 10.99 0.56 -10.82
N LYS A 83 10.18 -0.40 -11.28
CA LYS A 83 9.03 -0.16 -12.16
C LYS A 83 7.75 -0.56 -11.43
N VAL A 84 6.65 -0.69 -12.17
CA VAL A 84 5.33 -0.92 -11.58
C VAL A 84 5.34 -2.22 -10.77
N ALA A 85 4.78 -2.16 -9.56
CA ALA A 85 4.53 -3.33 -8.73
C ALA A 85 3.02 -3.51 -8.54
N ASP A 86 2.46 -4.52 -9.20
CA ASP A 86 1.02 -4.76 -9.18
C ASP A 86 0.67 -5.97 -8.28
N PHE A 87 0.12 -5.66 -7.11
CA PHE A 87 -0.48 -6.56 -6.13
C PHE A 87 -2.01 -6.47 -6.11
N SER A 88 -2.64 -5.91 -7.14
CA SER A 88 -4.10 -5.83 -7.21
C SER A 88 -4.73 -7.22 -7.15
N ASN A 89 -5.93 -7.36 -6.60
CA ASN A 89 -6.64 -8.64 -6.47
C ASN A 89 -5.89 -9.74 -5.68
N CYS A 90 -4.84 -9.39 -4.94
CA CYS A 90 -4.14 -10.36 -4.09
C CYS A 90 -4.95 -10.68 -2.83
N CYS A 91 -4.79 -11.91 -2.33
CA CYS A 91 -5.32 -12.30 -1.03
C CYS A 91 -4.19 -12.82 -0.14
N PHE A 92 -3.95 -12.14 0.99
CA PHE A 92 -2.95 -12.49 2.00
C PHE A 92 -3.65 -13.11 3.22
N GLU A 93 -3.56 -14.42 3.38
CA GLU A 93 -4.24 -15.17 4.46
C GLU A 93 -3.54 -15.01 5.82
N LYS A 94 -2.29 -14.59 5.82
CA LYS A 94 -1.42 -14.42 7.00
C LYS A 94 -0.72 -13.07 6.97
N ASP A 95 0.04 -12.81 8.03
CA ASP A 95 0.81 -11.57 8.18
C ASP A 95 1.74 -11.36 6.97
N VAL A 96 1.79 -10.11 6.49
CA VAL A 96 2.64 -9.67 5.39
C VAL A 96 3.55 -8.53 5.84
N LYS A 97 4.79 -8.53 5.35
CA LYS A 97 5.78 -7.50 5.66
C LYS A 97 6.19 -6.75 4.40
N PHE A 98 6.12 -5.42 4.46
CA PHE A 98 6.62 -4.47 3.48
C PHE A 98 7.55 -3.43 4.10
N HIS A 99 7.93 -3.57 5.39
CA HIS A 99 8.72 -2.55 6.06
C HIS A 99 10.10 -2.34 5.40
N ASP A 100 10.57 -1.09 5.42
CA ASP A 100 11.79 -0.64 4.74
C ASP A 100 11.83 -0.91 3.22
N SER A 101 10.69 -1.19 2.59
CA SER A 101 10.61 -1.38 1.14
C SER A 101 10.62 -0.04 0.38
N PHE A 102 11.09 -0.08 -0.86
CA PHE A 102 11.21 1.09 -1.73
C PHE A 102 10.46 0.85 -3.04
N PHE A 103 9.58 1.78 -3.41
CA PHE A 103 8.87 1.80 -4.69
C PHE A 103 9.24 3.07 -5.46
N GLU A 104 9.97 2.90 -6.57
CA GLU A 104 10.38 4.00 -7.45
C GLU A 104 9.25 4.41 -8.41
N SER A 105 8.39 3.47 -8.78
CA SER A 105 7.21 3.70 -9.62
C SER A 105 5.93 3.39 -8.85
N ASP A 106 4.79 3.34 -9.56
CA ASP A 106 3.49 3.10 -8.94
C ASP A 106 3.39 1.69 -8.34
N ALA A 107 2.74 1.60 -7.18
CA ALA A 107 2.44 0.35 -6.51
C ALA A 107 0.92 0.20 -6.33
N PHE A 108 0.36 -0.87 -6.87
CA PHE A 108 -1.09 -1.10 -6.88
C PHE A 108 -1.45 -2.27 -5.98
N PHE A 109 -2.40 -2.07 -5.07
CA PHE A 109 -2.96 -3.09 -4.18
C PHE A 109 -4.49 -3.11 -4.27
N ASN A 110 -5.06 -2.61 -5.36
CA ASN A 110 -6.50 -2.41 -5.48
C ASN A 110 -7.26 -3.73 -5.40
N GLU A 111 -8.43 -3.73 -4.78
CA GLU A 111 -9.31 -4.91 -4.66
C GLU A 111 -8.60 -6.11 -3.98
N SER A 112 -7.56 -5.85 -3.19
CA SER A 112 -6.87 -6.88 -2.42
C SER A 112 -7.49 -7.11 -1.05
N GLU A 113 -7.22 -8.26 -0.46
CA GLU A 113 -7.65 -8.61 0.89
C GLU A 113 -6.45 -9.02 1.77
N PHE A 114 -6.25 -8.30 2.87
CA PHE A 114 -5.29 -8.59 3.91
C PHE A 114 -6.00 -9.14 5.14
N LYS A 115 -6.01 -10.48 5.27
CA LYS A 115 -6.62 -11.16 6.41
C LYS A 115 -5.72 -11.21 7.64
N GLY A 116 -4.41 -11.13 7.43
CA GLY A 116 -3.41 -10.99 8.49
C GLY A 116 -2.94 -9.55 8.69
N LYS A 117 -2.02 -9.36 9.64
CA LYS A 117 -1.45 -8.03 9.91
C LYS A 117 -0.58 -7.56 8.76
N VAL A 118 -0.64 -6.26 8.48
CA VAL A 118 0.23 -5.61 7.48
C VAL A 118 1.30 -4.80 8.19
N ASN A 119 2.55 -5.19 7.98
CA ASN A 119 3.72 -4.53 8.56
C ASN A 119 4.46 -3.74 7.47
N GLY A 120 4.05 -2.50 7.22
CA GLY A 120 4.57 -1.60 6.19
C GLY A 120 5.17 -0.31 6.75
N TRP A 121 5.78 -0.32 7.95
CA TRP A 121 6.42 0.89 8.46
C TRP A 121 7.66 1.24 7.61
N LYS A 122 7.94 2.53 7.45
CA LYS A 122 9.09 3.04 6.70
C LYS A 122 9.16 2.56 5.25
N ILE A 123 8.01 2.51 4.59
CA ILE A 123 7.95 2.44 3.13
C ILE A 123 8.37 3.79 2.55
N THR A 124 9.15 3.77 1.48
CA THR A 124 9.50 4.97 0.72
C THR A 124 8.96 4.88 -0.71
N LEU A 125 8.24 5.92 -1.14
CA LEU A 125 7.60 6.01 -2.45
C LEU A 125 8.16 7.21 -3.24
N LYS A 126 8.43 6.99 -4.54
CA LYS A 126 8.71 8.08 -5.48
C LYS A 126 7.49 8.46 -6.32
N GLN A 127 6.50 7.58 -6.41
CA GLN A 127 5.23 7.80 -7.09
C GLN A 127 4.06 7.34 -6.22
N ASN A 128 3.00 6.78 -6.81
CA ASN A 128 1.73 6.56 -6.14
C ASN A 128 1.66 5.17 -5.50
N ILE A 129 0.89 5.06 -4.42
CA ILE A 129 0.46 3.77 -3.87
C ILE A 129 -1.06 3.77 -3.71
N THR A 130 -1.72 2.72 -4.20
CA THR A 130 -3.20 2.67 -4.18
C THR A 130 -3.70 1.37 -3.55
N PHE A 131 -4.66 1.51 -2.64
CA PHE A 131 -5.37 0.46 -1.92
C PHE A 131 -6.88 0.65 -2.09
N LYS A 132 -7.32 1.00 -3.31
CA LYS A 132 -8.76 1.24 -3.57
C LYS A 132 -9.52 -0.06 -3.35
N TRP A 133 -10.65 0.02 -2.64
CA TRP A 133 -11.51 -1.13 -2.35
C TRP A 133 -10.77 -2.31 -1.70
N THR A 134 -9.74 -2.01 -0.91
CA THR A 134 -8.93 -3.03 -0.20
C THR A 134 -9.52 -3.32 1.17
N ASP A 135 -9.52 -4.59 1.56
CA ASP A 135 -9.97 -5.04 2.88
C ASP A 135 -8.79 -5.32 3.80
N PHE A 136 -8.66 -4.55 4.89
CA PHE A 136 -7.72 -4.80 5.98
C PHE A 136 -8.46 -5.34 7.21
N ARG A 137 -8.43 -6.67 7.37
CA ARG A 137 -9.15 -7.39 8.44
C ARG A 137 -8.44 -7.29 9.80
N GLU A 138 -7.13 -7.10 9.78
CA GLU A 138 -6.26 -7.05 10.96
C GLU A 138 -5.46 -5.75 11.02
N LYS A 139 -4.67 -5.57 12.09
CA LYS A 139 -3.90 -4.34 12.30
C LYS A 139 -2.96 -4.04 11.14
N VAL A 140 -2.89 -2.76 10.76
CA VAL A 140 -2.02 -2.27 9.69
C VAL A 140 -1.08 -1.19 10.22
N ASN A 141 0.20 -1.27 9.86
CA ASN A 141 1.18 -0.26 10.24
C ASN A 141 1.86 0.32 8.99
N PHE A 142 1.55 1.58 8.68
CA PHE A 142 2.18 2.44 7.68
C PHE A 142 2.92 3.62 8.35
N SER A 143 3.37 3.48 9.59
CA SER A 143 4.11 4.55 10.28
C SER A 143 5.44 4.83 9.57
N GLN A 144 5.92 6.08 9.61
CA GLN A 144 7.12 6.55 8.93
C GLN A 144 7.05 6.39 7.40
N LEU A 145 5.85 6.40 6.82
CA LEU A 145 5.69 6.39 5.37
C LEU A 145 6.28 7.68 4.77
N ASP A 146 7.17 7.55 3.80
CA ASP A 146 7.71 8.66 3.01
C ASP A 146 7.07 8.65 1.62
N ALA A 147 6.02 9.45 1.45
CA ALA A 147 5.20 9.56 0.26
C ALA A 147 5.10 11.02 -0.22
N VAL A 148 6.22 11.73 -0.25
CA VAL A 148 6.25 13.18 -0.57
C VAL A 148 6.10 13.52 -2.06
N ASN A 149 6.18 12.53 -2.96
CA ASN A 149 6.16 12.76 -4.41
C ASN A 149 4.88 12.28 -5.12
N GLY A 150 4.10 11.39 -4.51
CA GLY A 150 2.90 10.81 -5.10
C GLY A 150 1.70 10.80 -4.15
N PHE A 151 0.63 10.13 -4.56
CA PHE A 151 -0.60 10.01 -3.78
C PHE A 151 -0.67 8.67 -3.06
N VAL A 152 -1.29 8.68 -1.88
CA VAL A 152 -1.65 7.50 -1.10
C VAL A 152 -3.17 7.38 -1.11
N GLU A 153 -3.70 6.35 -1.77
CA GLU A 153 -5.15 6.22 -1.95
C GLU A 153 -5.72 5.01 -1.20
N PHE A 154 -6.70 5.24 -0.34
CA PHE A 154 -7.46 4.22 0.39
C PHE A 154 -8.96 4.27 0.03
N HIS A 155 -9.31 4.86 -1.11
CA HIS A 155 -10.71 5.08 -1.49
C HIS A 155 -11.54 3.80 -1.41
N GLY A 156 -12.62 3.82 -0.61
CA GLY A 156 -13.51 2.67 -0.46
C GLY A 156 -12.92 1.47 0.28
N SER A 157 -11.76 1.61 0.92
CA SER A 157 -11.12 0.53 1.68
C SER A 157 -11.73 0.35 3.07
N ASN A 158 -11.60 -0.85 3.61
CA ASN A 158 -12.13 -1.20 4.93
C ASN A 158 -10.98 -1.44 5.91
N PHE A 159 -11.04 -0.81 7.09
CA PHE A 159 -10.12 -1.02 8.20
C PHE A 159 -10.89 -1.57 9.40
N GLU A 160 -10.89 -2.90 9.55
CA GLU A 160 -11.60 -3.59 10.65
C GLU A 160 -10.89 -3.46 12.00
N GLN A 161 -9.57 -3.25 11.98
CA GLN A 161 -8.74 -3.00 13.15
C GLN A 161 -7.97 -1.69 13.01
N ASN A 162 -7.14 -1.37 14.01
CA ASN A 162 -6.36 -0.14 14.01
C ASN A 162 -5.38 -0.07 12.83
N ALA A 163 -5.33 1.09 12.17
CA ALA A 163 -4.28 1.42 11.21
C ALA A 163 -3.44 2.62 11.68
N TYR A 164 -2.12 2.48 11.58
CA TYR A 164 -1.15 3.44 12.10
C TYR A 164 -0.38 4.12 10.99
N PHE A 165 -0.31 5.45 11.02
CA PHE A 165 0.42 6.30 10.06
C PHE A 165 1.40 7.24 10.77
N TYR A 166 1.80 6.95 12.01
CA TYR A 166 2.61 7.85 12.85
C TYR A 166 3.87 8.34 12.14
N ASP A 167 4.26 9.59 12.38
CA ASP A 167 5.52 10.18 11.86
C ASP A 167 5.71 10.04 10.33
N SER A 168 4.61 10.00 9.58
CA SER A 168 4.63 9.87 8.11
C SER A 168 4.65 11.23 7.42
N LYS A 169 5.25 11.29 6.22
CA LYS A 169 5.20 12.45 5.33
C LYS A 169 4.47 12.06 4.07
N ILE A 170 3.26 12.59 3.89
CA ILE A 170 2.36 12.20 2.81
C ILE A 170 2.00 13.46 2.02
N LYS A 171 2.31 13.46 0.72
CA LYS A 171 1.90 14.57 -0.13
C LYS A 171 0.39 14.62 -0.22
N SER A 172 -0.26 13.55 -0.66
CA SER A 172 -1.72 13.48 -0.81
C SER A 172 -2.26 12.18 -0.22
N LEU A 173 -3.38 12.27 0.51
CA LEU A 173 -4.07 11.13 1.12
C LEU A 173 -5.57 11.14 0.77
N ASP A 174 -6.06 10.07 0.17
CA ASP A 174 -7.49 9.84 -0.06
C ASP A 174 -8.04 8.78 0.91
N LEU A 175 -8.95 9.17 1.80
CA LEU A 175 -9.69 8.27 2.69
C LEU A 175 -11.19 8.20 2.34
N ARG A 176 -11.64 8.80 1.23
CA ARG A 176 -13.06 8.89 0.89
C ARG A 176 -13.69 7.50 0.77
N LYS A 177 -14.93 7.38 1.22
CA LYS A 177 -15.72 6.13 1.25
C LYS A 177 -15.09 4.98 2.04
N SER A 178 -13.99 5.21 2.78
CA SER A 178 -13.40 4.16 3.60
C SER A 178 -14.30 3.85 4.81
N VAL A 179 -14.34 2.59 5.22
CA VAL A 179 -14.99 2.15 6.45
C VAL A 179 -13.92 1.93 7.51
N ILE A 180 -14.11 2.53 8.69
CA ILE A 180 -13.14 2.50 9.80
C ILE A 180 -13.85 2.01 11.06
N ASP A 181 -13.58 0.76 11.45
CA ASP A 181 -14.28 0.11 12.56
C ASP A 181 -13.64 0.41 13.91
N LYS A 182 -12.31 0.49 13.97
CA LYS A 182 -11.57 0.80 15.21
C LYS A 182 -10.99 2.20 15.21
N GLY A 183 -10.03 2.48 14.35
CA GLY A 183 -9.48 3.82 14.24
C GLY A 183 -8.22 3.93 13.40
N LEU A 184 -7.97 5.16 12.94
CA LEU A 184 -6.77 5.54 12.21
C LEU A 184 -5.93 6.50 13.07
N PHE A 185 -4.61 6.33 13.08
CA PHE A 185 -3.73 7.07 13.97
C PHE A 185 -2.65 7.84 13.18
N PHE A 186 -2.64 9.17 13.31
CA PHE A 186 -1.82 10.08 12.50
C PHE A 186 -0.90 11.00 13.34
N LEU A 187 -0.60 10.64 14.59
CA LEU A 187 0.25 11.49 15.44
C LEU A 187 1.65 11.66 14.82
N GLY A 188 2.11 12.91 14.72
CA GLY A 188 3.41 13.24 14.13
C GLY A 188 3.43 13.22 12.60
N SER A 189 2.32 12.87 11.95
CA SER A 189 2.24 12.78 10.49
C SER A 189 1.96 14.13 9.85
N GLU A 190 2.70 14.43 8.79
CA GLU A 190 2.49 15.57 7.91
C GLU A 190 1.78 15.10 6.64
N ILE A 191 0.58 15.62 6.40
CA ILE A 191 -0.16 15.45 5.14
C ILE A 191 -0.19 16.82 4.47
N ILE A 192 0.12 16.96 3.19
CA ILE A 192 0.28 18.29 2.57
C ILE A 192 -1.01 18.70 1.85
N GLU A 193 -1.29 18.01 0.75
CA GLU A 193 -2.49 18.10 -0.08
C GLU A 193 -3.57 17.21 0.53
N ARG A 194 -4.74 17.82 0.73
CA ARG A 194 -5.85 17.19 1.45
C ARG A 194 -7.13 17.59 0.75
N GLU A 195 -8.02 16.63 0.54
CA GLU A 195 -9.40 16.95 0.24
C GLU A 195 -10.20 17.12 1.54
N ARG A 196 -11.28 17.91 1.47
CA ARG A 196 -12.12 18.21 2.63
C ARG A 196 -12.61 16.97 3.36
N GLU A 197 -13.04 15.93 2.63
CA GLU A 197 -13.55 14.69 3.22
C GLU A 197 -12.45 13.93 3.99
N THR A 198 -11.23 13.89 3.46
CA THR A 198 -10.07 13.32 4.18
C THR A 198 -9.79 14.13 5.46
N CYS A 199 -9.81 15.46 5.41
CA CYS A 199 -9.66 16.30 6.61
C CYS A 199 -10.71 15.98 7.66
N ARG A 200 -11.98 15.85 7.25
CA ARG A 200 -13.11 15.54 8.13
C ARG A 200 -12.93 14.19 8.83
N ILE A 201 -12.51 13.16 8.08
CA ILE A 201 -12.23 11.82 8.63
C ILE A 201 -11.12 11.92 9.68
N ILE A 202 -9.97 12.51 9.35
CA ILE A 202 -8.82 12.59 10.26
C ILE A 202 -9.15 13.39 11.52
N LYS A 203 -9.87 14.51 11.37
CA LYS A 203 -10.39 15.30 12.51
C LYS A 203 -11.18 14.43 13.47
N ASN A 204 -12.14 13.65 12.96
CA ASN A 204 -12.99 12.79 13.77
C ASN A 204 -12.17 11.71 14.49
N GLU A 205 -11.16 11.15 13.84
CA GLU A 205 -10.26 10.17 14.45
C GLU A 205 -9.45 10.77 15.61
N PHE A 206 -8.90 11.98 15.47
CA PHE A 206 -8.24 12.66 16.58
C PHE A 206 -9.18 12.98 17.75
N GLN A 207 -10.43 13.37 17.46
CA GLN A 207 -11.44 13.62 18.49
C GLN A 207 -11.80 12.34 19.26
N LYS A 208 -11.99 11.20 18.58
CA LYS A 208 -12.20 9.89 19.22
C LYS A 208 -11.06 9.51 20.17
N GLN A 209 -9.83 9.93 19.83
CA GLN A 209 -8.61 9.68 20.60
C GLN A 209 -8.35 10.73 21.70
N ASN A 210 -9.28 11.65 21.96
CA ASN A 210 -9.12 12.79 22.88
C ASN A 210 -7.94 13.72 22.55
N ASN A 211 -7.41 13.68 21.33
CA ASN A 211 -6.37 14.60 20.89
C ASN A 211 -7.00 15.89 20.34
N ARG A 212 -7.42 16.75 21.26
CA ARG A 212 -8.15 18.00 20.92
C ARG A 212 -7.33 18.98 20.11
N ILE A 213 -6.00 19.02 20.30
CA ILE A 213 -5.11 19.94 19.61
C ILE A 213 -5.08 19.60 18.12
N GLU A 214 -4.76 18.34 17.78
CA GLU A 214 -4.75 17.92 16.38
C GLU A 214 -6.15 17.90 15.78
N GLY A 215 -7.19 17.58 16.57
CA GLY A 215 -8.57 17.69 16.12
C GLY A 215 -8.96 19.11 15.70
N LEU A 216 -8.54 20.15 16.43
CA LEU A 216 -8.77 21.55 16.06
C LEU A 216 -7.96 21.96 14.82
N ASN A 217 -6.72 21.49 14.71
CA ASN A 217 -5.88 21.72 13.53
C ASN A 217 -6.55 21.18 12.26
N TYR A 218 -6.99 19.92 12.26
CA TYR A 218 -7.68 19.32 11.12
C TYR A 218 -9.07 19.91 10.87
N HIS A 219 -9.73 20.45 11.89
CA HIS A 219 -10.95 21.24 11.68
C HIS A 219 -10.67 22.52 10.88
N SER A 220 -9.60 23.25 11.21
CA SER A 220 -9.20 24.43 10.44
C SER A 220 -8.87 24.08 8.99
N LEU A 221 -8.13 22.98 8.77
CA LEU A 221 -7.79 22.50 7.43
C LEU A 221 -9.03 22.09 6.63
N GLU A 222 -9.99 21.42 7.25
CA GLU A 222 -11.29 21.09 6.62
C GLU A 222 -12.04 22.35 6.15
N MET A 223 -12.04 23.43 6.93
CA MET A 223 -12.70 24.69 6.56
C MET A 223 -11.97 25.40 5.41
N ILE A 224 -10.62 25.36 5.39
CA ILE A 224 -9.83 25.90 4.28
C ILE A 224 -10.17 25.18 2.97
N GLU A 225 -10.28 23.85 2.98
CA GLU A 225 -10.65 23.10 1.77
C GLU A 225 -12.10 23.38 1.34
N TYR A 226 -13.03 23.54 2.30
CA TYR A 226 -14.41 23.93 1.99
C TYR A 226 -14.51 25.30 1.29
N GLU A 227 -13.74 26.29 1.73
CA GLU A 227 -13.72 27.61 1.10
C GLU A 227 -13.17 27.54 -0.33
N LYS A 228 -12.12 26.73 -0.57
CA LYS A 228 -11.59 26.50 -1.93
C LYS A 228 -12.63 25.87 -2.85
N GLU A 229 -13.36 24.86 -2.38
CA GLU A 229 -14.45 24.21 -3.14
C GLU A 229 -15.50 25.24 -3.58
N ASN A 230 -15.99 26.08 -2.65
CA ASN A 230 -16.99 27.10 -2.97
C ASN A 230 -16.49 28.14 -3.98
N CYS A 231 -15.22 28.56 -3.86
CA CYS A 231 -14.62 29.53 -4.81
C CYS A 231 -14.60 28.95 -6.24
N LEU A 232 -14.22 27.68 -6.39
CA LEU A 232 -14.21 27.00 -7.69
C LEU A 232 -15.62 26.87 -8.28
N GLU A 233 -16.64 26.59 -7.47
CA GLU A 233 -18.03 26.55 -7.94
C GLU A 233 -18.48 27.92 -8.48
N LEU A 234 -18.13 29.01 -7.79
CA LEU A 234 -18.47 30.37 -8.22
C LEU A 234 -17.80 30.74 -9.56
N GLU A 235 -16.53 30.39 -9.76
CA GLU A 235 -15.80 30.63 -11.02
C GLU A 235 -16.43 29.87 -12.20
N ASN A 236 -16.77 28.59 -12.01
CA ASN A 236 -17.43 27.79 -13.04
C ASN A 236 -18.82 28.35 -13.42
N HIS A 237 -19.54 28.93 -12.45
CA HIS A 237 -20.84 29.57 -12.72
C HIS A 237 -20.70 30.91 -13.44
N SER A 238 -19.61 31.66 -13.25
CA SER A 238 -19.36 32.89 -14.01
C SER A 238 -19.01 32.63 -15.47
N ASP A 239 -18.25 31.57 -15.77
CA ASP A 239 -17.84 31.22 -17.14
C ASP A 239 -19.00 30.66 -17.99
N LEU A 240 -20.03 30.09 -17.36
CA LEU A 240 -21.25 29.64 -18.05
C LEU A 240 -22.22 30.77 -18.42
N LEU A 241 -22.03 31.96 -17.85
CA LEU A 241 -22.88 33.14 -18.07
C LEU A 241 -22.24 34.19 -18.99
N SER A 242 -20.99 33.97 -19.43
CA SER A 242 -20.24 34.78 -20.40
C SER A 242 -20.25 34.19 -21.80
#